data_AF-A0AAV8UR41-F1
#
_entry.id   AF-A0AAV8UR41-F1
#
_cell.length_a   1.000
_cell.length_b   1.000
_cell.length_c   1.000
_cell.angle_alpha   90.00
_cell.angle_beta   90.00
_cell.angle_gamma   90.00
#
_symmetry.space_group_name_H-M   'P 1'
#
loop_
_entity.id
_entity.type
_entity.pdbx_description
1 polymer ?
#
loop_
_entity_poly.entity_id
_entity_poly.type
_entity_poly.pdbx_seq_one_letter_code
_entity_poly.pdbx_strand_id
1 'polypeptide(L)'
;MDLYTSFAQQCAYCIRTRDGVGLSNLLKPENETAKEASIQYLRQPSSTPFTQSLSPDYAVVVERLLAARGAVAAMEWYDAFSLHNLAMQALFKEYDDLSMDNWLCGPIVRLCTEHRIIAQEAYEQARRRNQRLGTLSTAEETIRKFFRKSVQDKTNEMDKTKKHAVLALSVQLFKIHFKLNTLNLCTDVTRLIDSMILDVIDFESFAMAHKVAYSYFVGRLALYDENYKSANKNLTYAFVRCPPSAKKNKHQIAQFLVCARLNIGVLPRMNMLKKYRLSQFMDIVTAARSGNILGFERCLAEHQRYFIVKGIYLSIERLQKIVYRSLVRKTFLILQPTKGTRIPLKAFNQVAEGIGADVGEDEMECILANLIFEGLMKGYISHKRKMLVLSNQTAFPSMSSVFGAGPT
;
A
#
# COMPACT_ATOMS: atom_id res chain seq x y z
N MET A 1 11.75 -43.68 -13.04
CA MET A 1 11.78 -43.22 -11.64
C MET A 1 10.47 -42.49 -11.41
N ASP A 2 9.75 -42.82 -10.35
CA ASP A 2 8.48 -42.18 -10.04
C ASP A 2 8.69 -40.66 -9.83
N LEU A 3 7.90 -39.79 -10.48
CA LEU A 3 8.16 -38.34 -10.49
C LEU A 3 8.03 -37.74 -9.09
N TYR A 4 7.21 -38.33 -8.20
CA TYR A 4 7.20 -37.97 -6.78
C TYR A 4 8.51 -38.28 -6.09
N THR A 5 9.07 -39.47 -6.32
CA THR A 5 10.31 -39.88 -5.66
C THR A 5 11.44 -38.96 -6.11
N SER A 6 11.46 -38.58 -7.40
CA SER A 6 12.43 -37.60 -7.89
C SER A 6 12.25 -36.22 -7.24
N PHE A 7 11.02 -35.70 -7.17
CA PHE A 7 10.73 -34.42 -6.51
C PHE A 7 11.04 -34.45 -5.01
N ALA A 8 10.65 -35.51 -4.31
CA ALA A 8 10.93 -35.73 -2.90
C ALA A 8 12.44 -35.80 -2.61
N GLN A 9 13.21 -36.49 -3.47
CA GLN A 9 14.67 -36.56 -3.37
C GLN A 9 15.33 -35.20 -3.63
N GLN A 10 14.83 -34.40 -4.58
CA GLN A 10 15.32 -33.04 -4.81
C GLN A 10 15.06 -32.12 -3.62
N CYS A 11 13.84 -32.18 -3.05
CA CYS A 11 13.51 -31.46 -1.82
C CYS A 11 14.39 -31.92 -0.65
N ALA A 12 14.58 -33.23 -0.48
CA ALA A 12 15.44 -33.80 0.56
C ALA A 12 16.89 -33.37 0.41
N TYR A 13 17.39 -33.31 -0.83
CA TYR A 13 18.72 -32.80 -1.13
C TYR A 13 18.85 -31.35 -0.67
N CYS A 14 17.95 -30.45 -1.10
CA CYS A 14 18.01 -29.04 -0.72
C CYS A 14 17.86 -28.83 0.79
N ILE A 15 17.01 -29.62 1.47
CA ILE A 15 16.84 -29.53 2.94
C ILE A 15 18.13 -30.00 3.65
N ARG A 16 18.72 -31.12 3.21
CA ARG A 16 19.96 -31.65 3.79
C ARG A 16 21.15 -30.71 3.58
N THR A 17 21.24 -30.10 2.40
CA THR A 17 22.32 -29.13 2.09
C THR A 17 22.02 -27.71 2.54
N ARG A 18 20.86 -27.47 3.17
CA ARG A 18 20.38 -26.12 3.54
C ARG A 18 20.38 -25.14 2.37
N ASP A 19 20.07 -25.63 1.18
CA ASP A 19 19.95 -24.80 -0.03
C ASP A 19 18.54 -24.19 -0.12
N GLY A 20 18.39 -23.03 0.53
CA GLY A 20 17.14 -22.26 0.51
C GLY A 20 16.76 -21.73 -0.88
N VAL A 21 17.74 -21.44 -1.73
CA VAL A 21 17.49 -20.91 -3.08
C VAL A 21 16.98 -22.03 -3.99
N GLY A 22 17.64 -23.19 -3.97
CA GLY A 22 17.19 -24.39 -4.66
C GLY A 22 15.79 -24.81 -4.22
N LEU A 23 15.54 -24.87 -2.91
CA LEU A 23 14.21 -25.21 -2.39
C LEU A 23 13.14 -24.20 -2.82
N SER A 24 13.43 -22.90 -2.77
CA SER A 24 12.50 -21.86 -3.22
C SER A 24 12.18 -21.98 -4.72
N ASN A 25 13.15 -22.37 -5.54
CA ASN A 25 12.97 -22.60 -6.99
C ASN A 25 12.17 -23.88 -7.28
N LEU A 26 12.39 -24.96 -6.53
CA LEU A 26 11.61 -26.20 -6.63
C LEU A 26 10.16 -25.96 -6.24
N LEU A 27 9.94 -25.16 -5.20
CA LEU A 27 8.61 -24.78 -4.72
C LEU A 27 7.95 -23.70 -5.58
N LYS A 28 8.46 -23.32 -6.75
CA LYS A 28 7.71 -22.43 -7.65
C LYS A 28 6.53 -23.19 -8.28
N PRO A 29 5.34 -22.58 -8.39
CA PRO A 29 4.19 -23.13 -9.10
C PRO A 29 4.46 -23.16 -10.60
N GLU A 30 5.40 -22.37 -11.13
CA GLU A 30 5.83 -22.45 -12.52
C GLU A 30 6.72 -23.67 -12.80
N ASN A 31 7.32 -24.28 -11.77
CA ASN A 31 8.23 -25.41 -11.90
C ASN A 31 7.52 -26.66 -12.44
N GLU A 32 8.02 -27.21 -13.54
CA GLU A 32 7.42 -28.36 -14.22
C GLU A 32 7.42 -29.62 -13.34
N THR A 33 8.51 -29.90 -12.63
CA THR A 33 8.59 -31.09 -11.76
C THR A 33 7.58 -31.02 -10.62
N ALA A 34 7.38 -29.83 -10.04
CA ALA A 34 6.42 -29.63 -8.96
C ALA A 34 4.97 -29.71 -9.47
N LYS A 35 4.69 -29.25 -10.70
CA LYS A 35 3.37 -29.41 -11.34
C LYS A 35 3.08 -30.87 -11.63
N GLU A 36 4.02 -31.58 -12.25
CA GLU A 36 3.88 -32.99 -12.60
C GLU A 36 3.67 -33.84 -11.35
N ALA A 37 4.45 -33.60 -10.28
CA ALA A 37 4.27 -34.27 -8.99
C ALA A 37 2.88 -33.98 -8.37
N SER A 38 2.36 -32.76 -8.50
CA SER A 38 1.03 -32.40 -8.01
C SER A 38 -0.09 -33.10 -8.80
N ILE A 39 0.04 -33.19 -10.13
CA ILE A 39 -0.91 -33.89 -11.00
C ILE A 39 -0.90 -35.39 -10.72
N GLN A 40 0.29 -35.96 -10.55
CA GLN A 40 0.39 -37.35 -10.17
C GLN A 40 -0.30 -37.53 -8.81
N TYR A 41 -0.04 -36.66 -7.81
CA TYR A 41 -0.59 -36.77 -6.43
C TYR A 41 -2.10 -36.92 -6.42
N LEU A 42 -2.78 -36.13 -7.26
CA LEU A 42 -4.22 -36.21 -7.45
C LEU A 42 -4.71 -37.57 -7.97
N ARG A 43 -3.91 -38.24 -8.81
CA ARG A 43 -4.27 -39.54 -9.41
C ARG A 43 -4.07 -40.70 -8.43
N GLN A 44 -2.97 -40.67 -7.67
CA GLN A 44 -2.58 -41.74 -6.74
C GLN A 44 -1.91 -41.13 -5.50
N PRO A 45 -2.67 -40.72 -4.47
CA PRO A 45 -2.09 -40.14 -3.26
C PRO A 45 -1.28 -41.20 -2.52
N SER A 46 0.03 -40.97 -2.39
CA SER A 46 0.94 -41.84 -1.64
C SER A 46 1.93 -40.99 -0.84
N SER A 47 1.96 -41.21 0.48
CA SER A 47 2.90 -40.54 1.40
C SER A 47 4.25 -41.24 1.46
N THR A 48 4.35 -42.48 0.97
CA THR A 48 5.52 -43.36 1.11
C THR A 48 6.82 -42.76 0.53
N PRO A 49 6.83 -42.12 -0.65
CA PRO A 49 8.05 -41.51 -1.20
C PRO A 49 8.60 -40.37 -0.34
N PHE A 50 7.73 -39.63 0.35
CA PHE A 50 8.11 -38.48 1.18
C PHE A 50 8.60 -38.94 2.55
N THR A 51 7.90 -39.87 3.19
CA THR A 51 8.29 -40.42 4.50
C THR A 51 9.58 -41.25 4.44
N GLN A 52 9.93 -41.78 3.28
CA GLN A 52 11.21 -42.47 3.05
C GLN A 52 12.40 -41.51 2.81
N SER A 53 12.14 -40.32 2.27
CA SER A 53 13.21 -39.40 1.80
C SER A 53 13.43 -38.19 2.72
N LEU A 54 12.42 -37.81 3.52
CA LEU A 54 12.40 -36.60 4.34
C LEU A 54 12.19 -36.94 5.82
N SER A 55 12.58 -36.04 6.71
CA SER A 55 12.17 -36.15 8.12
C SER A 55 10.64 -36.07 8.22
N PRO A 56 10.03 -36.61 9.29
CA PRO A 56 8.57 -36.62 9.45
C PRO A 56 7.93 -35.24 9.30
N ASP A 57 8.52 -34.19 9.89
CA ASP A 57 8.00 -32.83 9.81
C ASP A 57 8.06 -32.26 8.37
N TYR A 58 9.19 -32.41 7.65
CA TYR A 58 9.29 -31.94 6.26
C TYR A 58 8.49 -32.79 5.27
N ALA A 59 8.34 -34.09 5.52
CA ALA A 59 7.49 -34.97 4.71
C ALA A 59 6.05 -34.46 4.70
N VAL A 60 5.51 -34.12 5.88
CA VAL A 60 4.16 -33.55 6.02
C VAL A 60 4.05 -32.22 5.28
N VAL A 61 5.06 -31.34 5.39
CA VAL A 61 5.06 -30.06 4.66
C VAL A 61 4.97 -30.28 3.15
N VAL A 62 5.85 -31.09 2.58
CA VAL A 62 5.93 -31.30 1.13
C VAL A 62 4.67 -32.00 0.60
N GLU A 63 4.20 -33.05 1.29
CA GLU A 63 2.98 -33.77 0.92
C GLU A 63 1.76 -32.83 0.88
N ARG A 64 1.56 -32.03 1.95
CA ARG A 64 0.42 -31.12 2.05
C ARG A 64 0.49 -29.97 1.04
N LEU A 65 1.69 -29.49 0.69
CA LEU A 65 1.86 -28.50 -0.37
C LEU A 65 1.46 -29.06 -1.75
N LEU A 66 1.83 -30.30 -2.06
CA LEU A 66 1.42 -30.95 -3.31
C LEU A 66 -0.09 -31.20 -3.34
N ALA A 67 -0.66 -31.69 -2.23
CA ALA A 67 -2.11 -31.88 -2.10
C ALA A 67 -2.86 -30.56 -2.29
N ALA A 68 -2.38 -29.46 -1.68
CA ALA A 68 -2.96 -28.14 -1.83
C ALA A 68 -2.93 -27.66 -3.29
N ARG A 69 -1.82 -27.90 -4.01
CA ARG A 69 -1.70 -27.57 -5.44
C ARG A 69 -2.64 -28.39 -6.31
N GLY A 70 -2.84 -29.65 -5.96
CA GLY A 70 -3.85 -30.50 -6.58
C GLY A 70 -5.25 -29.89 -6.44
N ALA A 71 -5.63 -29.50 -5.22
CA ALA A 71 -6.92 -28.84 -4.98
C ALA A 71 -7.05 -27.48 -5.71
N VAL A 72 -5.96 -26.70 -5.83
CA VAL A 72 -5.93 -25.50 -6.68
C VAL A 72 -6.23 -25.83 -8.14
N ALA A 73 -5.63 -26.89 -8.69
CA ALA A 73 -5.88 -27.33 -10.06
C ALA A 73 -7.34 -27.77 -10.27
N ALA A 74 -7.97 -28.35 -9.24
CA ALA A 74 -9.39 -28.70 -9.22
C ALA A 74 -10.34 -27.50 -8.95
N MET A 75 -9.82 -26.29 -8.75
CA MET A 75 -10.57 -25.09 -8.35
C MET A 75 -11.29 -25.21 -6.98
N GLU A 76 -10.82 -26.11 -6.13
CA GLU A 76 -11.27 -26.32 -4.74
C GLU A 76 -10.44 -25.46 -3.79
N TRP A 77 -10.66 -24.15 -3.83
CA TRP A 77 -9.78 -23.19 -3.15
C TRP A 77 -9.81 -23.29 -1.62
N TYR A 78 -10.95 -23.68 -1.03
CA TYR A 78 -11.05 -23.84 0.43
C TYR A 78 -10.24 -25.04 0.93
N ASP A 79 -10.30 -26.17 0.22
CA ASP A 79 -9.54 -27.37 0.57
C ASP A 79 -8.06 -27.14 0.32
N ALA A 80 -7.71 -26.49 -0.78
CA ALA A 80 -6.36 -26.01 -1.04
C ALA A 80 -5.84 -25.13 0.09
N PHE A 81 -6.64 -24.18 0.57
CA PHE A 81 -6.28 -23.31 1.69
C PHE A 81 -6.05 -24.11 2.97
N SER A 82 -6.97 -25.02 3.30
CA SER A 82 -6.90 -25.83 4.53
C SER A 82 -5.65 -26.71 4.55
N LEU A 83 -5.36 -27.40 3.44
CA LEU A 83 -4.16 -28.20 3.26
C LEU A 83 -2.88 -27.36 3.34
N HIS A 84 -2.87 -26.20 2.66
CA HIS A 84 -1.71 -25.30 2.69
C HIS A 84 -1.51 -24.69 4.08
N ASN A 85 -2.57 -24.41 4.84
CA ASN A 85 -2.46 -23.90 6.20
C ASN A 85 -1.82 -24.94 7.13
N LEU A 86 -2.19 -26.21 7.01
CA LEU A 86 -1.56 -27.30 7.76
C LEU A 86 -0.07 -27.42 7.43
N ALA A 87 0.30 -27.30 6.14
CA ALA A 87 1.71 -27.28 5.73
C ALA A 87 2.47 -26.11 6.36
N MET A 88 1.88 -24.91 6.39
CA MET A 88 2.49 -23.74 7.00
C MET A 88 2.66 -23.86 8.52
N GLN A 89 1.72 -24.52 9.20
CA GLN A 89 1.83 -24.78 10.65
C GLN A 89 2.96 -25.75 10.97
N ALA A 90 3.09 -26.84 10.20
CA ALA A 90 4.21 -27.78 10.33
C ALA A 90 5.56 -27.08 10.03
N LEU A 91 5.62 -26.28 8.97
CA LEU A 91 6.82 -25.52 8.63
C LEU A 91 7.17 -24.46 9.68
N PHE A 92 6.18 -23.88 10.35
CA PHE A 92 6.43 -22.89 11.40
C PHE A 92 7.20 -23.50 12.57
N LYS A 93 6.89 -24.74 12.97
CA LYS A 93 7.61 -25.46 14.03
C LYS A 93 9.10 -25.58 13.69
N GLU A 94 9.42 -26.06 12.50
CA GLU A 94 10.79 -26.13 11.99
C GLU A 94 11.49 -24.76 11.96
N TYR A 95 10.76 -23.73 11.54
CA TYR A 95 11.31 -22.38 11.50
C TYR A 95 11.51 -21.78 12.89
N ASP A 96 10.68 -22.13 13.86
CA ASP A 96 10.78 -21.65 15.23
C ASP A 96 12.01 -22.25 15.92
N ASP A 97 12.27 -23.53 15.67
CA ASP A 97 13.40 -24.31 16.19
C ASP A 97 14.73 -23.98 15.50
N LEU A 98 14.69 -23.47 14.26
CA LEU A 98 15.90 -23.05 13.54
C LEU A 98 16.60 -21.92 14.31
N SER A 99 17.82 -22.16 14.77
CA SER A 99 18.63 -21.15 15.46
C SER A 99 19.87 -20.78 14.63
N MET A 100 20.24 -19.49 14.66
CA MET A 100 21.47 -18.98 14.04
C MET A 100 21.63 -19.31 12.54
N ASP A 101 20.52 -19.39 11.80
CA ASP A 101 20.50 -19.72 10.36
C ASP A 101 19.25 -19.11 9.69
N ASN A 102 19.35 -18.80 8.40
CA ASN A 102 18.31 -18.14 7.60
C ASN A 102 17.98 -18.84 6.27
N TRP A 103 18.52 -20.04 6.01
CA TRP A 103 18.28 -20.71 4.73
C TRP A 103 16.79 -20.91 4.41
N LEU A 104 15.93 -21.07 5.42
CA LEU A 104 14.46 -21.16 5.26
C LEU A 104 13.76 -19.83 4.94
N CYS A 105 14.39 -18.67 5.09
CA CYS A 105 13.75 -17.38 4.87
C CYS A 105 13.22 -17.22 3.44
N GLY A 106 14.02 -17.60 2.43
CA GLY A 106 13.58 -17.57 1.03
C GLY A 106 12.36 -18.45 0.75
N PRO A 107 12.42 -19.75 1.08
CA PRO A 107 11.27 -20.66 1.02
C PRO A 107 10.03 -20.15 1.76
N ILE A 108 10.19 -19.64 2.99
CA ILE A 108 9.06 -19.13 3.79
C ILE A 108 8.42 -17.91 3.15
N VAL A 109 9.20 -16.94 2.68
CA VAL A 109 8.65 -15.76 1.99
C VAL A 109 7.85 -16.17 0.75
N ARG A 110 8.32 -17.18 0.03
CA ARG A 110 7.61 -17.75 -1.12
C ARG A 110 6.30 -18.40 -0.69
N LEU A 111 6.34 -19.31 0.27
CA LEU A 111 5.17 -20.05 0.75
C LEU A 111 4.14 -19.14 1.43
N CYS A 112 4.56 -18.11 2.18
CA CYS A 112 3.65 -17.09 2.70
C CYS A 112 2.98 -16.29 1.58
N THR A 113 3.68 -16.03 0.47
CA THR A 113 3.10 -15.37 -0.70
C THR A 113 2.05 -16.26 -1.37
N GLU A 114 2.33 -17.55 -1.53
CA GLU A 114 1.39 -18.56 -2.05
C GLU A 114 0.18 -18.72 -1.14
N HIS A 115 0.42 -18.87 0.17
CA HIS A 115 -0.62 -18.99 1.18
C HIS A 115 -1.60 -17.82 1.12
N ARG A 116 -1.11 -16.58 1.02
CA ARG A 116 -1.95 -15.39 0.85
C ARG A 116 -2.78 -15.45 -0.44
N ILE A 117 -2.19 -15.88 -1.56
CA ILE A 117 -2.90 -15.97 -2.84
C ILE A 117 -4.04 -16.99 -2.73
N ILE A 118 -3.76 -18.20 -2.24
CA ILE A 118 -4.75 -19.25 -2.07
C ILE A 118 -5.86 -18.80 -1.11
N ALA A 119 -5.50 -18.20 0.02
CA ALA A 119 -6.46 -17.65 0.98
C ALA A 119 -7.37 -16.58 0.37
N GLN A 120 -6.80 -15.72 -0.48
CA GLN A 120 -7.54 -14.66 -1.18
C GLN A 120 -8.52 -15.25 -2.21
N GLU A 121 -8.09 -16.23 -3.01
CA GLU A 121 -8.98 -16.88 -3.98
C GLU A 121 -10.10 -17.66 -3.28
N ALA A 122 -9.79 -18.39 -2.21
CA ALA A 122 -10.79 -19.06 -1.38
C ALA A 122 -11.81 -18.08 -0.79
N TYR A 123 -11.33 -16.94 -0.29
CA TYR A 123 -12.18 -15.85 0.21
C TYR A 123 -13.08 -15.28 -0.89
N GLU A 124 -12.54 -15.03 -2.09
CA GLU A 124 -13.30 -14.48 -3.21
C GLU A 124 -14.33 -15.49 -3.75
N GLN A 125 -14.00 -16.78 -3.82
CA GLN A 125 -14.93 -17.85 -4.21
C GLN A 125 -16.09 -17.98 -3.21
N ALA A 126 -15.79 -17.98 -1.90
CA ALA A 126 -16.82 -18.01 -0.86
C ALA A 126 -17.71 -16.76 -0.91
N ARG A 127 -17.12 -15.58 -1.10
CA ARG A 127 -17.88 -14.33 -1.23
C ARG A 127 -18.83 -14.35 -2.43
N ARG A 128 -18.43 -14.94 -3.57
CA ARG A 128 -19.33 -15.13 -4.74
C ARG A 128 -20.50 -16.07 -4.42
N ARG A 129 -20.32 -17.01 -3.51
CA ARG A 129 -21.35 -17.93 -3.00
C ARG A 129 -22.13 -17.37 -1.80
N ASN A 130 -21.97 -16.07 -1.47
CA ASN A 130 -22.53 -15.44 -0.27
C ASN A 130 -22.16 -16.15 1.06
N GLN A 131 -21.02 -16.84 1.08
CA GLN A 131 -20.47 -17.46 2.28
C GLN A 131 -19.38 -16.56 2.88
N ARG A 132 -19.32 -16.51 4.22
CA ARG A 132 -18.28 -15.79 4.95
C ARG A 132 -17.30 -16.78 5.55
N LEU A 133 -16.15 -16.93 4.90
CA LEU A 133 -15.05 -17.74 5.41
C LEU A 133 -13.95 -16.85 6.00
N GLY A 134 -13.38 -17.30 7.12
CA GLY A 134 -12.28 -16.62 7.81
C GLY A 134 -10.89 -16.86 7.21
N THR A 135 -10.80 -17.35 5.96
CA THR A 135 -9.55 -17.82 5.34
C THR A 135 -8.45 -16.75 5.35
N LEU A 136 -8.78 -15.50 5.01
CA LEU A 136 -7.84 -14.39 5.04
C LEU A 136 -7.36 -14.06 6.47
N SER A 137 -8.24 -14.14 7.47
CA SER A 137 -7.86 -13.90 8.87
C SER A 137 -6.93 -15.00 9.38
N THR A 138 -7.25 -16.26 9.10
CA THR A 138 -6.39 -17.39 9.45
C THR A 138 -5.02 -17.31 8.74
N ALA A 139 -4.99 -16.91 7.46
CA ALA A 139 -3.75 -16.69 6.74
C ALA A 139 -2.90 -15.56 7.35
N GLU A 140 -3.56 -14.49 7.79
CA GLU A 140 -2.94 -13.37 8.48
C GLU A 140 -2.25 -13.84 9.76
N GLU A 141 -2.96 -14.56 10.63
CA GLU A 141 -2.43 -15.12 11.87
C GLU A 141 -1.20 -16.01 11.62
N THR A 142 -1.28 -16.90 10.61
CA THR A 142 -0.17 -17.79 10.23
C THR A 142 1.04 -16.98 9.78
N ILE A 143 0.88 -16.02 8.85
CA ILE A 143 1.99 -15.17 8.38
C ILE A 143 2.55 -14.30 9.50
N ARG A 144 1.70 -13.81 10.42
CA ARG A 144 2.10 -13.00 11.56
C ARG A 144 3.02 -13.76 12.51
N LYS A 145 2.82 -15.07 12.69
CA LYS A 145 3.73 -15.92 13.48
C LYS A 145 5.15 -15.91 12.90
N PHE A 146 5.29 -16.17 11.59
CA PHE A 146 6.58 -16.10 10.90
C PHE A 146 7.22 -14.70 10.98
N PHE A 147 6.41 -13.65 10.81
CA PHE A 147 6.87 -12.27 10.91
C PHE A 147 7.43 -11.97 12.31
N ARG A 148 6.67 -12.29 13.37
CA ARG A 148 7.10 -12.05 14.77
C ARG A 148 8.39 -12.78 15.11
N LYS A 149 8.49 -14.07 14.74
CA LYS A 149 9.72 -14.86 14.96
C LYS A 149 10.92 -14.27 14.23
N SER A 150 10.71 -13.75 13.01
CA SER A 150 11.77 -13.12 12.22
C SER A 150 12.24 -11.79 12.80
N VAL A 151 11.32 -10.98 13.36
CA VAL A 151 11.66 -9.70 14.02
C VAL A 151 12.40 -9.95 15.34
N GLN A 152 11.97 -10.95 16.12
CA GLN A 152 12.55 -11.30 17.42
C GLN A 152 13.84 -12.12 17.33
N ASP A 153 14.36 -12.33 16.12
CA ASP A 153 15.60 -13.09 15.93
C ASP A 153 16.78 -12.38 16.61
N LYS A 154 17.48 -13.14 17.46
CA LYS A 154 18.63 -12.68 18.24
C LYS A 154 19.97 -12.98 17.58
N THR A 155 19.95 -13.52 16.37
CA THR A 155 21.16 -13.79 15.58
C THR A 155 21.89 -12.46 15.28
N ASN A 156 23.13 -12.34 15.79
CA ASN A 156 23.96 -11.15 15.59
C ASN A 156 24.69 -11.15 14.25
N GLU A 157 24.93 -12.33 13.68
CA GLU A 157 25.50 -12.47 12.33
C GLU A 157 24.48 -12.02 11.30
N MET A 158 24.73 -10.85 10.70
CA MET A 158 23.84 -10.27 9.70
C MET A 158 23.59 -11.24 8.55
N ASP A 159 24.59 -11.97 8.07
CA ASP A 159 24.41 -12.91 6.94
C ASP A 159 23.52 -14.11 7.26
N LYS A 160 23.28 -14.42 8.54
CA LYS A 160 22.49 -15.57 8.99
C LYS A 160 21.20 -15.18 9.72
N THR A 161 20.90 -13.88 9.82
CA THR A 161 19.67 -13.44 10.49
C THR A 161 18.43 -13.71 9.64
N LYS A 162 17.35 -14.09 10.33
CA LYS A 162 15.99 -14.20 9.82
C LYS A 162 15.36 -12.85 9.52
N LYS A 163 15.93 -11.77 10.05
CA LYS A 163 15.41 -10.41 9.89
C LYS A 163 15.34 -9.97 8.42
N HIS A 164 16.12 -10.57 7.51
CA HIS A 164 16.02 -10.36 6.07
C HIS A 164 14.63 -10.64 5.49
N ALA A 165 13.86 -11.57 6.08
CA ALA A 165 12.51 -11.91 5.63
C ALA A 165 11.45 -10.87 6.05
N VAL A 166 11.74 -10.02 7.03
CA VAL A 166 10.76 -9.17 7.73
C VAL A 166 10.00 -8.24 6.77
N LEU A 167 10.70 -7.53 5.88
CA LEU A 167 10.04 -6.65 4.91
C LEU A 167 9.18 -7.42 3.91
N ALA A 168 9.62 -8.62 3.51
CA ALA A 168 8.87 -9.42 2.56
C ALA A 168 7.57 -9.97 3.17
N LEU A 169 7.64 -10.41 4.44
CA LEU A 169 6.50 -10.90 5.20
C LEU A 169 5.52 -9.76 5.54
N SER A 170 6.02 -8.59 5.95
CA SER A 170 5.18 -7.43 6.25
C SER A 170 4.38 -6.95 5.05
N VAL A 171 4.96 -7.00 3.85
CA VAL A 171 4.24 -6.72 2.59
C VAL A 171 3.08 -7.69 2.36
N GLN A 172 3.20 -8.97 2.74
CA GLN A 172 2.07 -9.89 2.64
C GLN A 172 0.98 -9.56 3.68
N LEU A 173 1.36 -9.22 4.91
CA LEU A 173 0.43 -8.76 5.94
C LEU A 173 -0.32 -7.51 5.51
N PHE A 174 0.37 -6.50 4.96
CA PHE A 174 -0.28 -5.30 4.41
C PHE A 174 -1.28 -5.64 3.32
N LYS A 175 -0.95 -6.53 2.39
CA LYS A 175 -1.92 -6.94 1.35
C LYS A 175 -3.20 -7.54 1.94
N ILE A 176 -3.10 -8.31 3.03
CA ILE A 176 -4.26 -8.87 3.72
C ILE A 176 -5.04 -7.78 4.46
N HIS A 177 -4.37 -6.97 5.28
CA HIS A 177 -5.02 -5.91 6.06
C HIS A 177 -5.74 -4.87 5.19
N PHE A 178 -5.13 -4.47 4.07
CA PHE A 178 -5.78 -3.57 3.12
C PHE A 178 -6.99 -4.22 2.43
N LYS A 179 -7.01 -5.54 2.27
CA LYS A 179 -8.16 -6.27 1.70
C LYS A 179 -9.29 -6.43 2.72
N LEU A 180 -8.96 -6.68 3.99
CA LEU A 180 -9.90 -6.82 5.10
C LEU A 180 -10.36 -5.48 5.69
N ASN A 181 -9.80 -4.35 5.24
CA ASN A 181 -10.02 -3.03 5.80
C ASN A 181 -9.66 -2.91 7.30
N THR A 182 -8.61 -3.64 7.74
CA THR A 182 -8.08 -3.61 9.12
C THR A 182 -6.77 -2.82 9.18
N LEU A 183 -6.81 -1.57 8.68
CA LEU A 183 -5.62 -0.72 8.49
C LEU A 183 -4.92 -0.35 9.79
N ASN A 184 -5.65 -0.27 10.90
CA ASN A 184 -5.10 -0.03 12.23
C ASN A 184 -4.01 -1.04 12.61
N LEU A 185 -4.17 -2.32 12.24
CA LEU A 185 -3.18 -3.38 12.51
C LEU A 185 -1.87 -3.19 11.74
N CYS A 186 -1.88 -2.39 10.67
CA CYS A 186 -0.67 -2.09 9.92
C CYS A 186 0.28 -1.16 10.71
N THR A 187 -0.26 -0.32 11.60
CA THR A 187 0.54 0.59 12.43
C THR A 187 1.43 -0.15 13.42
N ASP A 188 0.96 -1.29 13.93
CA ASP A 188 1.75 -2.16 14.80
C ASP A 188 2.88 -2.85 14.03
N VAL A 189 2.59 -3.29 12.80
CA VAL A 189 3.58 -3.89 11.91
C VAL A 189 4.67 -2.88 11.56
N THR A 190 4.31 -1.63 11.21
CA THR A 190 5.30 -0.59 10.91
C THR A 190 6.15 -0.26 12.13
N ARG A 191 5.54 -0.11 13.31
CA ARG A 191 6.27 0.22 14.55
C ARG A 191 7.34 -0.82 14.91
N LEU A 192 7.02 -2.11 14.76
CA LEU A 192 7.98 -3.19 15.00
C LEU A 192 9.16 -3.16 14.02
N ILE A 193 8.90 -2.80 12.76
CA ILE A 193 9.93 -2.69 11.72
C ILE A 193 10.80 -1.45 11.96
N ASP A 194 10.18 -0.32 12.31
CA ASP A 194 10.91 0.93 12.57
C ASP A 194 11.89 0.77 13.75
N SER A 195 11.46 0.13 14.84
CA SER A 195 12.37 -0.22 15.96
C SER A 195 13.50 -1.13 15.49
N MET A 196 13.19 -2.17 14.72
CA MET A 196 14.23 -3.10 14.22
C MET A 196 15.26 -2.41 13.31
N ILE A 197 14.82 -1.48 12.45
CA ILE A 197 15.70 -0.75 11.52
C ILE A 197 16.58 0.24 12.27
N LEU A 198 16.06 0.92 13.29
CA LEU A 198 16.84 1.85 14.10
C LEU A 198 17.95 1.15 14.88
N ASP A 199 17.67 -0.04 15.40
CA ASP A 199 18.54 -0.69 16.38
C ASP A 199 19.53 -1.69 15.76
N VAL A 200 19.20 -2.34 14.63
CA VAL A 200 19.95 -3.54 14.19
C VAL A 200 20.26 -3.61 12.69
N ILE A 201 19.34 -3.22 11.81
CA ILE A 201 19.50 -3.46 10.36
C ILE A 201 19.31 -2.19 9.55
N ASP A 202 20.30 -1.86 8.72
CA ASP A 202 20.14 -0.79 7.73
C ASP A 202 19.05 -1.16 6.70
N PHE A 203 18.10 -0.25 6.52
CA PHE A 203 17.04 -0.39 5.51
C PHE A 203 17.60 -0.65 4.11
N GLU A 204 18.81 -0.15 3.80
CA GLU A 204 19.38 -0.35 2.46
C GLU A 204 19.82 -1.80 2.18
N SER A 205 20.04 -2.63 3.21
CA SER A 205 20.41 -4.06 3.08
C SER A 205 19.32 -4.92 2.44
N PHE A 206 18.06 -4.51 2.53
CA PHE A 206 16.95 -5.29 1.98
C PHE A 206 16.86 -5.21 0.45
N ALA A 207 16.36 -6.29 -0.16
CA ALA A 207 16.12 -6.33 -1.60
C ALA A 207 15.19 -5.19 -2.05
N MET A 208 15.55 -4.52 -3.14
CA MET A 208 14.85 -3.32 -3.64
C MET A 208 13.35 -3.56 -3.90
N ALA A 209 12.98 -4.77 -4.33
CA ALA A 209 11.58 -5.13 -4.54
C ALA A 209 10.74 -5.05 -3.25
N HIS A 210 11.31 -5.46 -2.11
CA HIS A 210 10.64 -5.40 -0.81
C HIS A 210 10.59 -3.96 -0.29
N LYS A 211 11.68 -3.19 -0.44
CA LYS A 211 11.73 -1.77 -0.06
C LYS A 211 10.66 -0.95 -0.80
N VAL A 212 10.56 -1.10 -2.12
CA VAL A 212 9.54 -0.41 -2.93
C VAL A 212 8.12 -0.79 -2.51
N ALA A 213 7.84 -2.08 -2.29
CA ALA A 213 6.52 -2.53 -1.87
C ALA A 213 6.16 -2.04 -0.46
N TYR A 214 7.10 -2.10 0.48
CA TYR A 214 6.93 -1.61 1.84
C TYR A 214 6.65 -0.10 1.86
N SER A 215 7.51 0.72 1.23
CA SER A 215 7.32 2.17 1.15
C SER A 215 6.01 2.55 0.45
N TYR A 216 5.55 1.76 -0.53
CA TYR A 216 4.23 1.97 -1.14
C TYR A 216 3.09 1.81 -0.12
N PHE A 217 3.10 0.75 0.71
CA PHE A 217 2.04 0.54 1.70
C PHE A 217 2.11 1.54 2.85
N VAL A 218 3.30 1.83 3.38
CA VAL A 218 3.50 2.86 4.42
C VAL A 218 3.05 4.23 3.92
N GLY A 219 3.39 4.57 2.67
CA GLY A 219 2.96 5.82 2.06
C GLY A 219 1.44 5.91 1.88
N ARG A 220 0.75 4.79 1.65
CA ARG A 220 -0.72 4.74 1.61
C ARG A 220 -1.35 4.86 2.99
N LEU A 221 -0.79 4.22 4.01
CA LEU A 221 -1.26 4.38 5.39
C LEU A 221 -1.15 5.85 5.82
N ALA A 222 0.02 6.46 5.58
CA ALA A 222 0.23 7.88 5.85
C ALA A 222 -0.73 8.80 5.09
N LEU A 223 -1.19 8.40 3.89
CA LEU A 223 -2.21 9.14 3.14
C LEU A 223 -3.58 9.05 3.82
N TYR A 224 -3.94 7.89 4.38
CA TYR A 224 -5.18 7.69 5.14
C TYR A 224 -5.15 8.39 6.51
N ASP A 225 -3.98 8.43 7.15
CA ASP A 225 -3.74 9.20 8.37
C ASP A 225 -3.52 10.70 8.10
N GLU A 226 -3.72 11.13 6.84
CA GLU A 226 -3.68 12.55 6.42
C GLU A 226 -2.31 13.21 6.64
N ASN A 227 -1.30 12.38 6.91
CA ASN A 227 0.11 12.75 6.97
C ASN A 227 0.68 12.79 5.54
N TYR A 228 0.24 13.79 4.78
CA TYR A 228 0.63 13.95 3.38
C TYR A 228 2.14 14.12 3.17
N LYS A 229 2.87 14.62 4.18
CA LYS A 229 4.34 14.76 4.13
C LYS A 229 5.01 13.39 4.12
N SER A 230 4.66 12.55 5.09
CA SER A 230 5.18 11.17 5.18
C SER A 230 4.74 10.34 3.97
N ALA A 231 3.50 10.51 3.52
CA ALA A 231 3.00 9.89 2.30
C ALA A 231 3.84 10.28 1.08
N ASN A 232 4.09 11.58 0.87
CA ASN A 232 4.92 12.06 -0.25
C ASN A 232 6.35 11.51 -0.19
N LYS A 233 6.99 11.47 1.00
CA LYS A 233 8.35 10.91 1.16
C LYS A 233 8.40 9.44 0.75
N ASN A 234 7.54 8.62 1.33
CA ASN A 234 7.51 7.17 1.10
C ASN A 234 7.10 6.80 -0.34
N LEU A 235 6.07 7.47 -0.88
CA LEU A 235 5.60 7.22 -2.24
C LEU A 235 6.60 7.74 -3.29
N THR A 236 7.33 8.82 -3.00
CA THR A 236 8.42 9.29 -3.87
C THR A 236 9.55 8.26 -3.92
N TYR A 237 9.97 7.73 -2.77
CA TYR A 237 10.97 6.65 -2.71
C TYR A 237 10.53 5.44 -3.54
N ALA A 238 9.30 4.95 -3.30
CA ALA A 238 8.75 3.82 -4.04
C ALA A 238 8.70 4.09 -5.55
N PHE A 239 8.30 5.28 -5.97
CA PHE A 239 8.16 5.64 -7.39
C PHE A 239 9.49 5.73 -8.12
N VAL A 240 10.49 6.36 -7.50
CA VAL A 240 11.84 6.54 -8.05
C VAL A 240 12.55 5.19 -8.17
N ARG A 241 12.47 4.36 -7.13
CA ARG A 241 13.11 3.04 -7.08
C ARG A 241 12.35 1.96 -7.85
N CYS A 242 11.10 2.19 -8.24
CA CYS A 242 10.34 1.25 -9.06
C CYS A 242 10.87 1.21 -10.51
N PRO A 243 11.24 0.02 -11.03
CA PRO A 243 11.80 -0.11 -12.35
C PRO A 243 10.80 0.33 -13.43
N PRO A 244 11.24 0.98 -14.52
CA PRO A 244 10.36 1.40 -15.61
C PRO A 244 9.60 0.26 -16.30
N SER A 245 10.14 -0.96 -16.27
CA SER A 245 9.51 -2.17 -16.81
C SER A 245 8.22 -2.55 -16.05
N ALA A 246 8.14 -2.26 -14.75
CA ALA A 246 6.99 -2.57 -13.90
C ALA A 246 5.87 -1.52 -14.02
N LYS A 247 5.36 -1.33 -15.25
CA LYS A 247 4.38 -0.27 -15.60
C LYS A 247 3.15 -0.25 -14.68
N LYS A 248 2.60 -1.42 -14.34
CA LYS A 248 1.42 -1.55 -13.46
C LYS A 248 1.69 -1.07 -12.03
N ASN A 249 2.87 -1.39 -11.48
CA ASN A 249 3.25 -0.95 -10.14
C ASN A 249 3.54 0.55 -10.15
N LYS A 250 4.26 1.03 -11.17
CA LYS A 250 4.59 2.45 -11.30
C LYS A 250 3.35 3.33 -11.43
N HIS A 251 2.33 2.88 -12.19
CA HIS A 251 1.03 3.54 -12.28
C HIS A 251 0.30 3.58 -10.92
N GLN A 252 0.25 2.46 -10.18
CA GLN A 252 -0.37 2.43 -8.85
C GLN A 252 0.33 3.39 -7.88
N ILE A 253 1.66 3.37 -7.82
CA ILE A 253 2.41 4.27 -6.95
C ILE A 253 2.16 5.74 -7.36
N ALA A 254 2.18 6.04 -8.66
CA ALA A 254 1.94 7.39 -9.17
C ALA A 254 0.57 7.94 -8.76
N GLN A 255 -0.47 7.09 -8.78
CA GLN A 255 -1.82 7.48 -8.40
C GLN A 255 -1.87 8.03 -6.97
N PHE A 256 -1.33 7.29 -5.98
CA PHE A 256 -1.29 7.76 -4.59
C PHE A 256 -0.31 8.92 -4.40
N LEU A 257 0.81 8.93 -5.13
CA LEU A 257 1.79 10.01 -5.05
C LEU A 257 1.20 11.35 -5.52
N VAL A 258 0.40 11.33 -6.59
CA VAL A 258 -0.32 12.52 -7.05
C VAL A 258 -1.31 12.99 -6.00
N CYS A 259 -2.10 12.08 -5.38
CA CYS A 259 -2.99 12.44 -4.27
C CYS A 259 -2.24 13.13 -3.12
N ALA A 260 -1.11 12.57 -2.67
CA ALA A 260 -0.31 13.15 -1.59
C ALA A 260 0.25 14.52 -1.98
N ARG A 261 0.79 14.66 -3.19
CA ARG A 261 1.38 15.91 -3.69
C ARG A 261 0.35 17.02 -3.86
N LEU A 262 -0.84 16.69 -4.36
CA LEU A 262 -1.93 17.65 -4.47
C LEU A 262 -2.32 18.22 -3.10
N ASN A 263 -2.39 17.38 -2.06
CA ASN A 263 -2.78 17.81 -0.70
C ASN A 263 -1.72 18.69 -0.01
N ILE A 264 -0.45 18.59 -0.40
CA ILE A 264 0.60 19.54 0.03
C ILE A 264 0.76 20.73 -0.94
N GLY A 265 -0.17 20.88 -1.90
CA GLY A 265 -0.20 21.99 -2.86
C GLY A 265 0.83 21.93 -3.98
N VAL A 266 1.43 20.77 -4.24
CA VAL A 266 2.32 20.54 -5.39
C VAL A 266 1.50 20.02 -6.57
N LEU A 267 1.25 20.90 -7.54
CA LEU A 267 0.46 20.55 -8.73
C LEU A 267 1.33 19.81 -9.77
N PRO A 268 0.91 18.62 -10.24
CA PRO A 268 1.62 17.89 -11.29
C PRO A 268 1.50 18.57 -12.66
N ARG A 269 2.49 18.32 -13.54
CA ARG A 269 2.44 18.74 -14.95
C ARG A 269 1.51 17.83 -15.74
N MET A 270 0.75 18.39 -16.69
CA MET A 270 -0.22 17.64 -17.51
C MET A 270 0.43 16.50 -18.30
N ASN A 271 1.63 16.70 -18.84
CA ASN A 271 2.37 15.65 -19.56
C ASN A 271 2.69 14.44 -18.69
N MET A 272 2.93 14.66 -17.39
CA MET A 272 3.19 13.57 -16.45
C MET A 272 1.92 12.75 -16.21
N LEU A 273 0.77 13.41 -16.03
CA LEU A 273 -0.53 12.73 -15.87
C LEU A 273 -0.86 11.88 -17.10
N LYS A 274 -0.66 12.42 -18.30
CA LYS A 274 -0.85 11.67 -19.56
C LYS A 274 0.09 10.46 -19.63
N LYS A 275 1.38 10.64 -19.35
CA LYS A 275 2.40 9.57 -19.37
C LYS A 275 2.04 8.39 -18.47
N TYR A 276 1.48 8.66 -17.29
CA TYR A 276 1.10 7.62 -16.32
C TYR A 276 -0.39 7.24 -16.37
N ARG A 277 -1.15 7.68 -17.39
CA ARG A 277 -2.58 7.36 -17.56
C ARG A 277 -3.43 7.77 -16.36
N LEU A 278 -3.21 8.98 -15.85
CA LEU A 278 -3.92 9.60 -14.73
C LEU A 278 -4.80 10.75 -15.21
N SER A 279 -5.60 10.51 -16.26
CA SER A 279 -6.44 11.55 -16.88
C SER A 279 -7.49 12.12 -15.93
N GLN A 280 -8.00 11.30 -15.00
CA GLN A 280 -9.00 11.68 -14.00
C GLN A 280 -8.52 12.80 -13.06
N PHE A 281 -7.21 13.03 -13.00
CA PHE A 281 -6.63 14.10 -12.19
C PHE A 281 -6.44 15.41 -12.96
N MET A 282 -6.60 15.41 -14.28
CA MET A 282 -6.33 16.61 -15.11
C MET A 282 -7.29 17.75 -14.77
N ASP A 283 -8.58 17.44 -14.63
CA ASP A 283 -9.59 18.44 -14.31
C ASP A 283 -9.49 18.89 -12.85
N ILE A 284 -9.19 17.98 -11.92
CA ILE A 284 -8.85 18.31 -10.52
C ILE A 284 -7.70 19.31 -10.45
N VAL A 285 -6.61 19.07 -11.20
CA VAL A 285 -5.43 19.95 -11.22
C VAL A 285 -5.77 21.30 -11.84
N THR A 286 -6.57 21.30 -12.90
CA THR A 286 -7.00 22.52 -13.58
C THR A 286 -7.87 23.35 -12.62
N ALA A 287 -8.85 22.74 -11.97
CA ALA A 287 -9.73 23.38 -11.00
C ALA A 287 -8.95 23.90 -9.78
N ALA A 288 -8.04 23.11 -9.21
CA ALA A 288 -7.19 23.53 -8.10
C ALA A 288 -6.28 24.70 -8.46
N ARG A 289 -5.79 24.78 -9.71
CA ARG A 289 -5.01 25.92 -10.21
C ARG A 289 -5.89 27.13 -10.47
N SER A 290 -7.08 26.93 -11.04
CA SER A 290 -7.92 28.01 -11.49
C SER A 290 -8.79 28.61 -10.39
N GLY A 291 -9.01 27.89 -9.29
CA GLY A 291 -10.02 28.23 -8.28
C GLY A 291 -11.44 27.95 -8.75
N ASN A 292 -11.63 27.01 -9.70
CA ASN A 292 -12.96 26.68 -10.23
C ASN A 292 -13.62 25.61 -9.33
N ILE A 293 -14.45 26.06 -8.38
CA ILE A 293 -15.13 25.21 -7.40
C ILE A 293 -16.10 24.24 -8.10
N LEU A 294 -16.97 24.76 -8.96
CA LEU A 294 -17.95 23.95 -9.70
C LEU A 294 -17.27 22.91 -10.59
N GLY A 295 -16.17 23.27 -11.25
CA GLY A 295 -15.37 22.34 -12.06
C GLY A 295 -14.75 21.21 -11.24
N PHE A 296 -14.32 21.51 -10.00
CA PHE A 296 -13.82 20.50 -9.08
C PHE A 296 -14.91 19.52 -8.65
N GLU A 297 -16.08 20.03 -8.25
CA GLU A 297 -17.22 19.22 -7.81
C GLU A 297 -17.77 18.33 -8.93
N ARG A 298 -17.91 18.87 -10.15
CA ARG A 298 -18.28 18.10 -11.33
C ARG A 298 -17.30 16.95 -11.60
N CYS A 299 -16.00 17.24 -11.56
CA CYS A 299 -14.98 16.21 -11.75
C CYS A 299 -15.02 15.14 -10.65
N LEU A 300 -15.26 15.54 -9.39
CA LEU A 300 -15.37 14.62 -8.26
C LEU A 300 -16.58 13.70 -8.40
N ALA A 301 -17.72 14.24 -8.83
CA ALA A 301 -18.95 13.49 -9.10
C ALA A 301 -18.79 12.53 -10.30
N GLU A 302 -18.26 13.01 -11.43
CA GLU A 302 -18.04 12.21 -12.64
C GLU A 302 -17.12 11.00 -12.37
N HIS A 303 -16.07 11.21 -11.59
CA HIS A 303 -15.06 10.19 -11.30
C HIS A 303 -15.21 9.54 -9.92
N GLN A 304 -16.35 9.73 -9.25
CA GLN A 304 -16.58 9.29 -7.87
C GLN A 304 -16.29 7.79 -7.69
N ARG A 305 -16.90 6.94 -8.53
CA ARG A 305 -16.72 5.48 -8.46
C ARG A 305 -15.26 5.08 -8.62
N TYR A 306 -14.52 5.75 -9.51
CA TYR A 306 -13.10 5.49 -9.72
C TYR A 306 -12.30 5.81 -8.46
N PHE A 307 -12.50 6.97 -7.85
CA PHE A 307 -11.77 7.36 -6.64
C PHE A 307 -12.13 6.50 -5.42
N ILE A 308 -13.39 6.08 -5.29
CA ILE A 308 -13.84 5.18 -4.21
C ILE A 308 -13.18 3.81 -4.35
N VAL A 309 -13.27 3.17 -5.53
CA VAL A 309 -12.69 1.84 -5.76
C VAL A 309 -11.17 1.84 -5.54
N LYS A 310 -10.51 2.96 -5.82
CA LYS A 310 -9.07 3.14 -5.62
C LYS A 310 -8.71 3.53 -4.19
N GLY A 311 -9.69 3.85 -3.35
CA GLY A 311 -9.48 4.28 -1.97
C GLY A 311 -8.71 5.59 -1.90
N ILE A 312 -9.06 6.58 -2.73
CA ILE A 312 -8.46 7.94 -2.71
C ILE A 312 -9.51 9.05 -2.68
N TYR A 313 -10.80 8.72 -2.69
CA TYR A 313 -11.90 9.70 -2.75
C TYR A 313 -11.79 10.78 -1.67
N LEU A 314 -11.70 10.38 -0.39
CA LEU A 314 -11.60 11.31 0.74
C LEU A 314 -10.35 12.21 0.64
N SER A 315 -9.23 11.66 0.15
CA SER A 315 -8.02 12.46 -0.06
C SER A 315 -8.15 13.47 -1.20
N ILE A 316 -8.97 13.17 -2.22
CA ILE A 316 -9.24 14.11 -3.32
C ILE A 316 -10.25 15.16 -2.88
N GLU A 317 -11.33 14.78 -2.22
CA GLU A 317 -12.34 15.68 -1.67
C GLU A 317 -11.70 16.77 -0.77
N ARG A 318 -10.74 16.39 0.07
CA ARG A 318 -9.96 17.32 0.90
C ARG A 318 -9.18 18.40 0.12
N LEU A 319 -8.96 18.22 -1.18
CA LEU A 319 -8.35 19.24 -2.03
C LEU A 319 -9.26 20.45 -2.25
N GLN A 320 -10.55 20.38 -1.93
CA GLN A 320 -11.50 21.48 -2.12
C GLN A 320 -11.00 22.77 -1.45
N LYS A 321 -10.38 22.67 -0.26
CA LYS A 321 -9.76 23.82 0.42
C LYS A 321 -8.66 24.50 -0.40
N ILE A 322 -7.91 23.74 -1.20
CA ILE A 322 -6.87 24.29 -2.08
C ILE A 322 -7.52 25.02 -3.27
N VAL A 323 -8.66 24.52 -3.76
CA VAL A 323 -9.45 25.20 -4.80
C VAL A 323 -9.96 26.54 -4.27
N TYR A 324 -10.56 26.55 -3.07
CA TYR A 324 -11.00 27.77 -2.40
C TYR A 324 -9.86 28.76 -2.17
N ARG A 325 -8.70 28.28 -1.69
CA ARG A 325 -7.50 29.13 -1.54
C ARG A 325 -7.11 29.80 -2.86
N SER A 326 -7.15 29.05 -3.98
CA SER A 326 -6.82 29.59 -5.30
C SER A 326 -7.84 30.62 -5.77
N LEU A 327 -9.14 30.41 -5.52
CA LEU A 327 -10.20 31.39 -5.78
C LEU A 327 -9.94 32.68 -5.00
N VAL A 328 -9.78 32.58 -3.68
CA VAL A 328 -9.57 33.73 -2.78
C VAL A 328 -8.30 34.51 -3.18
N ARG A 329 -7.22 33.81 -3.51
CA ARG A 329 -5.99 34.44 -4.01
C ARG A 329 -6.21 35.21 -5.31
N LYS A 330 -6.96 34.65 -6.26
CA LYS A 330 -7.23 35.32 -7.53
C LYS A 330 -8.17 36.51 -7.37
N THR A 331 -9.23 36.37 -6.59
CA THR A 331 -10.12 37.48 -6.23
C THR A 331 -9.31 38.61 -5.60
N PHE A 332 -8.38 38.27 -4.70
CA PHE A 332 -7.45 39.25 -4.13
C PHE A 332 -6.64 39.97 -5.21
N LEU A 333 -5.93 39.23 -6.08
CA LEU A 333 -5.09 39.83 -7.12
C LEU A 333 -5.87 40.71 -8.12
N ILE A 334 -7.12 40.37 -8.40
CA ILE A 334 -7.99 41.15 -9.31
C ILE A 334 -8.44 42.45 -8.65
N LEU A 335 -8.71 42.44 -7.34
CA LEU A 335 -9.21 43.60 -6.59
C LEU A 335 -8.10 44.48 -5.99
N GLN A 336 -6.90 43.94 -5.81
CA GLN A 336 -5.72 44.63 -5.28
C GLN A 336 -5.35 45.95 -5.99
N PRO A 337 -5.56 46.13 -7.31
CA PRO A 337 -5.24 47.38 -7.99
C PRO A 337 -6.05 48.59 -7.49
N THR A 338 -7.12 48.40 -6.71
CA THR A 338 -8.05 49.48 -6.35
C THR A 338 -8.25 49.73 -4.85
N LYS A 339 -8.00 48.76 -3.94
CA LYS A 339 -8.45 48.84 -2.52
C LYS A 339 -7.45 48.41 -1.44
N GLY A 340 -6.17 48.19 -1.77
CA GLY A 340 -5.17 47.75 -0.80
C GLY A 340 -5.42 46.31 -0.31
N THR A 341 -5.12 46.01 0.96
CA THR A 341 -5.24 44.64 1.52
C THR A 341 -6.61 44.28 2.12
N ARG A 342 -7.61 45.14 1.93
CA ARG A 342 -8.95 44.97 2.51
C ARG A 342 -9.96 44.66 1.40
N ILE A 343 -10.68 43.55 1.54
CA ILE A 343 -11.67 43.12 0.55
C ILE A 343 -13.02 42.87 1.24
N PRO A 344 -14.12 43.49 0.78
CA PRO A 344 -15.45 43.18 1.27
C PRO A 344 -15.80 41.71 1.09
N LEU A 345 -16.39 41.06 2.09
CA LEU A 345 -16.73 39.63 2.03
C LEU A 345 -17.63 39.30 0.84
N LYS A 346 -18.61 40.18 0.55
CA LYS A 346 -19.51 40.06 -0.61
C LYS A 346 -18.80 39.92 -1.96
N ALA A 347 -17.58 40.46 -2.10
CA ALA A 347 -16.83 40.33 -3.34
C ALA A 347 -16.43 38.86 -3.61
N PHE A 348 -16.19 38.06 -2.57
CA PHE A 348 -15.89 36.63 -2.75
C PHE A 348 -17.14 35.84 -3.16
N ASN A 349 -18.30 36.15 -2.57
CA ASN A 349 -19.59 35.56 -2.99
C ASN A 349 -19.91 35.90 -4.44
N GLN A 350 -19.78 37.17 -4.84
CA GLN A 350 -20.00 37.59 -6.23
C GLN A 350 -19.08 36.88 -7.23
N VAL A 351 -17.81 36.65 -6.86
CA VAL A 351 -16.89 35.89 -7.71
C VAL A 351 -17.27 34.41 -7.75
N ALA A 352 -17.70 33.82 -6.63
CA ALA A 352 -18.17 32.44 -6.57
C ALA A 352 -19.45 32.23 -7.42
N GLU A 353 -20.45 33.10 -7.25
CA GLU A 353 -21.67 33.12 -8.06
C GLU A 353 -21.36 33.32 -9.55
N GLY A 354 -20.42 34.22 -9.86
CA GLY A 354 -19.99 34.48 -11.23
C GLY A 354 -19.33 33.28 -11.93
N ILE A 355 -18.79 32.32 -11.17
CA ILE A 355 -18.29 31.04 -11.70
C ILE A 355 -19.29 29.88 -11.54
N GLY A 356 -20.53 30.19 -11.13
CA GLY A 356 -21.62 29.24 -10.96
C GLY A 356 -21.53 28.38 -9.70
N ALA A 357 -20.73 28.79 -8.70
CA ALA A 357 -20.71 28.16 -7.39
C ALA A 357 -21.69 28.87 -6.45
N ASP A 358 -22.66 28.13 -5.93
CA ASP A 358 -23.61 28.62 -4.94
C ASP A 358 -22.99 28.50 -3.54
N VAL A 359 -22.37 29.58 -3.07
CA VAL A 359 -21.73 29.64 -1.75
C VAL A 359 -22.31 30.81 -0.98
N GLY A 360 -23.02 30.51 0.10
CA GLY A 360 -23.68 31.52 0.94
C GLY A 360 -22.68 32.46 1.64
N GLU A 361 -23.17 33.60 2.15
CA GLU A 361 -22.30 34.57 2.88
C GLU A 361 -21.65 33.93 4.12
N ASP A 362 -22.44 33.20 4.93
CA ASP A 362 -21.95 32.55 6.14
C ASP A 362 -20.98 31.40 5.84
N GLU A 363 -21.24 30.66 4.76
CA GLU A 363 -20.36 29.59 4.29
C GLU A 363 -19.02 30.14 3.78
N MET A 364 -19.05 31.21 2.98
CA MET A 364 -17.84 31.88 2.51
C MET A 364 -17.02 32.43 3.69
N GLU A 365 -17.67 33.03 4.68
CA GLU A 365 -17.01 33.53 5.89
C GLU A 365 -16.33 32.38 6.66
N CYS A 366 -17.01 31.24 6.79
CA CYS A 366 -16.46 30.02 7.40
C CYS A 366 -15.26 29.46 6.61
N ILE A 367 -15.36 29.39 5.28
CA ILE A 367 -14.26 28.95 4.40
C ILE A 367 -13.03 29.85 4.60
N LEU A 368 -13.21 31.17 4.59
CA LEU A 368 -12.13 32.13 4.80
C LEU A 368 -11.49 31.97 6.18
N ALA A 369 -12.29 31.76 7.22
CA ALA A 369 -11.80 31.52 8.57
C ALA A 369 -10.96 30.24 8.64
N ASN A 370 -11.42 29.15 8.03
CA ASN A 370 -10.69 27.88 7.96
C ASN A 370 -9.37 28.01 7.19
N LEU A 371 -9.33 28.76 6.08
CA LEU A 371 -8.09 29.04 5.34
C LEU A 371 -7.07 29.83 6.17
N ILE A 372 -7.53 30.74 7.04
CA ILE A 372 -6.66 31.46 7.98
C ILE A 372 -6.15 30.51 9.06
N PHE A 373 -7.05 29.75 9.68
CA PHE A 373 -6.74 28.82 10.75
C PHE A 373 -5.72 27.76 10.32
N GLU A 374 -5.87 27.19 9.12
CA GLU A 374 -4.92 26.22 8.57
C GLU A 374 -3.61 26.86 8.06
N GLY A 375 -3.46 28.18 8.14
CA GLY A 375 -2.27 28.90 7.68
C GLY A 375 -2.12 28.94 6.15
N LEU A 376 -3.15 28.53 5.41
CA LEU A 376 -3.20 28.60 3.94
C LEU A 376 -3.27 30.04 3.42
N MET A 377 -3.74 30.95 4.28
CA MET A 377 -3.85 32.38 4.07
C MET A 377 -3.51 33.11 5.38
N LYS A 378 -2.93 34.32 5.30
CA LYS A 378 -2.61 35.17 6.45
C LYS A 378 -3.45 36.44 6.42
N GLY A 379 -4.24 36.64 7.47
CA GLY A 379 -5.12 37.80 7.61
C GLY A 379 -6.09 37.60 8.78
N TYR A 380 -7.09 38.46 8.85
CA TYR A 380 -8.20 38.35 9.79
C TYR A 380 -9.50 38.81 9.15
N ILE A 381 -10.63 38.33 9.67
CA ILE A 381 -11.97 38.76 9.25
C ILE A 381 -12.46 39.85 10.21
N SER A 382 -12.86 40.99 9.66
CA SER A 382 -13.49 42.06 10.42
C SER A 382 -15.01 41.94 10.30
N HIS A 383 -15.64 41.25 11.26
CA HIS A 383 -17.09 41.03 11.26
C HIS A 383 -17.89 42.34 11.23
N LYS A 384 -17.51 43.33 12.07
CA LYS A 384 -18.18 44.65 12.13
C LYS A 384 -18.18 45.39 10.78
N ARG A 385 -17.13 45.21 9.98
CA ARG A 385 -16.98 45.87 8.67
C ARG A 385 -17.31 44.94 7.50
N LYS A 386 -17.65 43.68 7.75
CA LYS A 386 -17.83 42.61 6.75
C LYS A 386 -16.71 42.60 5.69
N MET A 387 -15.45 42.61 6.15
CA MET A 387 -14.27 42.59 5.28
C MET A 387 -13.21 41.58 5.71
N LEU A 388 -12.55 40.97 4.73
CA LEU A 388 -11.29 40.26 4.91
C LEU A 388 -10.13 41.25 4.85
N VAL A 389 -9.23 41.21 5.84
CA VAL A 389 -8.01 42.01 5.88
C VAL A 389 -6.81 41.09 5.78
N LEU A 390 -6.07 41.16 4.67
CA LEU A 390 -4.93 40.29 4.38
C LEU A 390 -3.61 40.90 4.82
N SER A 391 -2.61 40.05 5.07
CA SER A 391 -1.26 40.48 5.42
C SER A 391 -0.58 41.21 4.25
N ASN A 392 0.10 42.32 4.54
CA ASN A 392 0.81 43.12 3.53
C ASN A 392 2.09 42.45 2.99
N GLN A 393 2.66 41.47 3.69
CA GLN A 393 3.93 40.85 3.31
C GLN A 393 3.75 39.46 2.67
N THR A 394 2.94 38.58 3.27
CA THR A 394 2.76 37.18 2.81
C THR A 394 1.34 36.67 3.00
N ALA A 395 0.34 37.37 2.43
CA ALA A 395 -1.08 36.97 2.49
C ALA A 395 -1.34 35.52 2.08
N PHE A 396 -0.60 34.99 1.10
CA PHE A 396 -0.73 33.61 0.63
C PHE A 396 0.64 32.92 0.66
N PRO A 397 1.02 32.31 1.80
CA PRO A 397 2.31 31.62 1.92
C PRO A 397 2.42 30.47 0.91
N SER A 398 3.65 30.11 0.53
CA SER A 398 3.86 28.96 -0.36
C SER A 398 3.30 27.69 0.27
N MET A 399 2.74 26.79 -0.53
CA MET A 399 2.20 25.54 0.00
C MET A 399 3.30 24.70 0.66
N SER A 400 4.53 24.76 0.12
CA SER A 400 5.72 24.17 0.73
C SER A 400 6.03 24.72 2.13
N SER A 401 5.81 26.01 2.39
CA SER A 401 5.99 26.57 3.74
C SER A 401 4.88 26.18 4.71
N VAL A 402 3.64 26.04 4.24
CA VAL A 402 2.51 25.61 5.10
C VAL A 402 2.63 24.13 5.46
N PHE A 403 2.95 23.31 4.45
CA PHE A 403 3.05 21.87 4.60
C PHE A 403 4.50 21.37 4.79
N GLY A 404 5.48 22.24 5.02
CA GLY A 404 6.90 21.88 5.20
C GLY A 404 7.49 20.97 4.12
N ALA A 405 7.13 21.16 2.84
CA ALA A 405 7.68 20.37 1.75
C ALA A 405 9.10 20.84 1.42
N GLY A 406 10.10 19.95 1.60
CA GLY A 406 11.46 20.18 1.11
C GLY A 406 11.50 20.39 -0.42
N PRO A 407 12.60 20.93 -0.97
CA PRO A 407 12.70 21.25 -2.39
C PRO A 407 12.45 20.03 -3.28
N THR A 408 11.80 20.31 -4.42
CA THR A 408 11.19 19.40 -5.41
C THR A 408 12.12 18.37 -6.02
#